data_AF-X1VDH2-F1
#
_entry.id   AF-X1VDH2-F1
#
_cell.length_a   1.000
_cell.length_b   1.000
_cell.length_c   1.000
_cell.angle_alpha   90.00
_cell.angle_beta   90.00
_cell.angle_gamma   90.00
#
_symmetry.space_group_name_H-M   'P 1'
#
loop_
_entity.id
_entity.type
_entity.pdbx_description
1 polymer ?
#
loop_
_entity_poly.entity_id
_entity_poly.type
_entity_poly.pdbx_seq_one_letter_code
_entity_poly.pdbx_strand_id
1 'polypeptide(L)'
;AELGDSRQQLENNHQLAELLAQEKHEQTSLVGQMNEEARVYEQIALEREAELSKARVDFEARLKVLQQQLEDQPQAAQQVTRKTQQASSQFDLNEDLTRILIDQQLNDTGWEADSLDLTYCKGARPEKGKNKAIAEWPTSKPKENADYVLFAGLIPVAIVEAKRKRVNIADRIPQAERYSRQLIVTDNLQPAGQNTGWTDGQGGHFKVPFAFACNGRPFIKQLAELSGIWFRDLRSPANLRRPLQNFHTPGGLLDL
;
A
#
# COMPACT_ATOMS: atom_id res chain seq x y z
N ALA A 1 -43.10 -38.92 -57.91
CA ALA A 1 -42.34 -38.87 -56.64
C ALA A 1 -41.10 -37.97 -56.79
N GLU A 2 -40.35 -38.05 -57.89
CA GLU A 2 -39.07 -37.32 -58.10
C GLU A 2 -39.16 -35.77 -58.11
N LEU A 3 -40.24 -35.17 -58.62
CA LEU A 3 -40.39 -33.71 -58.66
C LEU A 3 -40.61 -33.06 -57.28
N GLY A 4 -41.22 -33.78 -56.34
CA GLY A 4 -41.41 -33.30 -54.96
C GLY A 4 -40.10 -33.29 -54.17
N ASP A 5 -39.27 -34.31 -54.40
CA ASP A 5 -37.98 -34.50 -53.73
C ASP A 5 -36.96 -33.44 -54.18
N SER A 6 -36.92 -33.10 -55.47
CA SER A 6 -36.05 -32.04 -56.00
C SER A 6 -36.42 -30.64 -55.49
N ARG A 7 -37.72 -30.34 -55.35
CA ARG A 7 -38.18 -29.07 -54.78
C ARG A 7 -37.82 -28.95 -53.30
N GLN A 8 -37.97 -30.03 -52.55
CA GLN A 8 -37.63 -30.09 -51.13
C GLN A 8 -36.10 -29.95 -50.90
N GLN A 9 -35.28 -30.51 -51.80
CA GLN A 9 -33.82 -30.29 -51.79
C GLN A 9 -33.42 -28.84 -52.10
N LEU A 10 -34.11 -28.18 -53.03
CA LEU A 10 -33.86 -26.76 -53.35
C LEU A 10 -34.25 -25.84 -52.18
N GLU A 11 -35.38 -26.10 -51.54
CA GLU A 11 -35.84 -25.37 -50.35
C GLU A 11 -34.86 -25.55 -49.17
N ASN A 12 -34.37 -26.77 -48.93
CA ASN A 12 -33.34 -27.05 -47.92
C ASN A 12 -32.00 -26.35 -48.22
N ASN A 13 -31.56 -26.32 -49.47
CA ASN A 13 -30.33 -25.59 -49.86
C ASN A 13 -30.48 -24.08 -49.69
N HIS A 14 -31.65 -23.53 -49.99
CA HIS A 14 -31.95 -22.11 -49.75
C HIS A 14 -31.93 -21.77 -48.25
N GLN A 15 -32.57 -22.58 -47.41
CA GLN A 15 -32.53 -22.40 -45.95
C GLN A 15 -31.11 -22.52 -45.38
N LEU A 16 -30.31 -23.46 -45.88
CA LEU A 16 -28.91 -23.60 -45.49
C LEU A 16 -28.08 -22.37 -45.88
N ALA A 17 -28.30 -21.84 -47.09
CA ALA A 17 -27.63 -20.62 -47.55
C ALA A 17 -28.01 -19.39 -46.72
N GLU A 18 -29.26 -19.26 -46.31
CA GLU A 18 -29.72 -18.18 -45.42
C GLU A 18 -29.10 -18.28 -44.02
N LEU A 19 -29.03 -19.48 -43.44
CA LEU A 19 -28.37 -19.71 -42.15
C LEU A 19 -26.87 -19.37 -42.19
N LEU A 20 -26.18 -19.79 -43.26
CA LEU A 20 -24.76 -19.45 -43.45
C LEU A 20 -24.55 -17.94 -43.63
N ALA A 21 -25.49 -17.25 -44.29
CA ALA A 21 -25.44 -15.79 -44.43
C ALA A 21 -25.67 -15.08 -43.08
N GLN A 22 -26.59 -15.57 -42.26
CA GLN A 22 -26.82 -15.07 -40.90
C GLN A 22 -25.60 -15.29 -40.00
N GLU A 23 -25.04 -16.51 -39.97
CA GLU A 23 -23.85 -16.83 -39.17
C GLU A 23 -22.66 -15.94 -39.57
N LYS A 24 -22.45 -15.73 -40.87
CA LYS A 24 -21.40 -14.83 -41.36
C LYS A 24 -21.63 -13.38 -40.93
N HIS A 25 -22.88 -12.92 -40.93
CA HIS A 25 -23.22 -11.58 -40.47
C HIS A 25 -22.96 -11.40 -38.97
N GLU A 26 -23.37 -12.38 -38.16
CA GLU A 26 -23.14 -12.40 -36.71
C GLU A 26 -21.65 -12.44 -36.38
N GLN A 27 -20.88 -13.30 -37.04
CA GLN A 27 -19.42 -13.34 -36.89
C GLN A 27 -18.77 -12.01 -37.25
N THR A 28 -19.21 -11.37 -38.34
CA THR A 28 -18.69 -10.06 -38.75
C THR A 28 -19.00 -8.98 -37.71
N SER A 29 -20.21 -8.99 -37.14
CA SER A 29 -20.62 -8.07 -36.08
C SER A 29 -19.79 -8.27 -34.81
N LEU A 30 -19.60 -9.52 -34.38
CA LEU A 30 -18.81 -9.86 -33.20
C LEU A 30 -17.34 -9.43 -33.34
N VAL A 31 -16.73 -9.70 -34.51
CA VAL A 31 -15.36 -9.24 -34.81
C VAL A 31 -15.28 -7.71 -34.76
N GLY A 32 -16.31 -7.01 -35.27
CA GLY A 32 -16.42 -5.55 -35.17
C GLY A 32 -16.42 -5.06 -33.72
N GLN A 33 -17.25 -5.66 -32.86
CA GLN A 33 -17.34 -5.32 -31.43
C GLN A 33 -16.03 -5.60 -30.70
N MET A 34 -15.41 -6.76 -30.95
CA MET A 34 -14.12 -7.13 -30.34
C MET A 34 -13.01 -6.15 -30.74
N ASN A 35 -12.99 -5.70 -31.99
CA ASN A 35 -12.00 -4.72 -32.46
C ASN A 35 -12.21 -3.34 -31.80
N GLU A 36 -13.46 -2.92 -31.60
CA GLU A 36 -13.76 -1.66 -30.92
C GLU A 36 -13.38 -1.73 -29.44
N GLU A 37 -13.74 -2.81 -28.76
CA GLU A 37 -13.31 -3.05 -27.37
C GLU A 37 -11.78 -3.09 -27.26
N ALA A 38 -11.09 -3.77 -28.18
CA ALA A 38 -9.63 -3.83 -28.19
C ALA A 38 -8.99 -2.44 -28.31
N ARG A 39 -9.54 -1.56 -29.17
CA ARG A 39 -9.07 -0.17 -29.30
C ARG A 39 -9.29 0.64 -28.03
N VAL A 40 -10.46 0.50 -27.39
CA VAL A 40 -10.74 1.16 -26.11
C VAL A 40 -9.77 0.68 -25.04
N TYR A 41 -9.51 -0.63 -24.95
CA TYR A 41 -8.54 -1.17 -24.00
C TYR A 41 -7.11 -0.71 -24.27
N GLU A 42 -6.70 -0.62 -25.54
CA GLU A 42 -5.40 -0.10 -25.93
C GLU A 42 -5.24 1.37 -25.53
N GLN A 43 -6.25 2.19 -25.78
CA GLN A 43 -6.26 3.60 -25.37
C GLN A 43 -6.13 3.76 -23.85
N ILE A 44 -6.92 2.98 -23.09
CA ILE A 44 -6.84 2.95 -21.63
C ILE A 44 -5.46 2.50 -21.15
N ALA A 45 -4.84 1.53 -21.81
CA ALA A 45 -3.50 1.05 -21.46
C ALA A 45 -2.44 2.14 -21.67
N LEU A 46 -2.50 2.87 -22.79
CA LEU A 46 -1.60 3.99 -23.10
C LEU A 46 -1.75 5.13 -22.10
N GLU A 47 -2.99 5.52 -21.77
CA GLU A 47 -3.26 6.55 -20.75
C GLU A 47 -2.66 6.14 -19.39
N ARG A 48 -2.85 4.89 -18.98
CA ARG A 48 -2.29 4.35 -17.73
C ARG A 48 -0.77 4.34 -17.74
N GLU A 49 -0.13 4.00 -18.85
CA GLU A 49 1.32 4.01 -18.97
C GLU A 49 1.89 5.44 -18.89
N ALA A 50 1.22 6.41 -19.50
CA ALA A 50 1.58 7.81 -19.42
C ALA A 50 1.49 8.37 -17.99
N GLU A 51 0.38 8.07 -17.28
CA GLU A 51 0.21 8.45 -15.87
C GLU A 51 1.28 7.83 -14.97
N LEU A 52 1.62 6.56 -15.21
CA LEU A 52 2.69 5.83 -14.54
C LEU A 52 4.05 6.50 -14.72
N SER A 53 4.36 6.86 -15.96
CA SER A 53 5.62 7.51 -16.31
C SER A 53 5.73 8.87 -15.62
N LYS A 54 4.67 9.68 -15.67
CA LYS A 54 4.63 10.99 -15.01
C LYS A 54 4.84 10.89 -13.50
N ALA A 55 4.12 9.98 -12.84
CA ALA A 55 4.26 9.80 -11.40
C ALA A 55 5.66 9.28 -11.00
N ARG A 56 6.33 8.49 -11.85
CA ARG A 56 7.73 8.10 -11.63
C ARG A 56 8.67 9.29 -11.69
N VAL A 57 8.51 10.17 -12.68
CA VAL A 57 9.32 11.38 -12.84
C VAL A 57 9.11 12.34 -11.66
N ASP A 58 7.86 12.61 -11.28
CA ASP A 58 7.54 13.47 -10.13
C ASP A 58 8.13 12.93 -8.83
N PHE A 59 8.12 11.60 -8.68
CA PHE A 59 8.74 10.93 -7.54
C PHE A 59 10.26 11.06 -7.53
N GLU A 60 10.92 10.81 -8.67
CA GLU A 60 12.37 10.96 -8.80
C GLU A 60 12.83 12.41 -8.58
N ALA A 61 12.04 13.39 -9.02
CA ALA A 61 12.30 14.79 -8.74
C ALA A 61 12.24 15.10 -7.24
N ARG A 62 11.21 14.60 -6.53
CA ARG A 62 11.11 14.74 -5.07
C ARG A 62 12.26 14.07 -4.34
N LEU A 63 12.67 12.87 -4.79
CA LEU A 63 13.84 12.18 -4.24
C LEU A 63 15.11 13.04 -4.37
N LYS A 64 15.31 13.65 -5.53
CA LYS A 64 16.49 14.49 -5.78
C LYS A 64 16.48 15.76 -4.92
N VAL A 65 15.33 16.40 -4.78
CA VAL A 65 15.18 17.57 -3.89
C VAL A 65 15.51 17.19 -2.45
N LEU A 66 15.00 16.05 -1.98
CA LEU A 66 15.25 15.59 -0.62
C LEU A 66 16.72 15.22 -0.38
N GLN A 67 17.37 14.59 -1.37
CA GLN A 67 18.82 14.34 -1.33
C GLN A 67 19.63 15.64 -1.23
N GLN A 68 19.28 16.67 -2.02
CA GLN A 68 19.96 17.97 -1.96
C GLN A 68 19.72 18.69 -0.63
N GLN A 69 18.51 18.61 -0.07
CA GLN A 69 18.21 19.18 1.25
C GLN A 69 19.01 18.52 2.38
N LEU A 70 19.28 17.21 2.27
CA LEU A 70 20.15 16.49 3.21
C LEU A 70 21.63 16.91 3.08
N GLU A 71 22.08 17.24 1.87
CA GLU A 71 23.45 17.74 1.61
C GLU A 71 23.65 19.18 2.12
N ASP A 72 22.63 20.05 2.00
CA ASP A 72 22.68 21.46 2.39
C ASP A 72 22.49 21.73 3.90
N GLN A 73 22.17 20.71 4.71
CA GLN A 73 22.15 20.79 6.18
C GLN A 73 23.37 20.06 6.81
N PRO A 74 24.55 20.71 6.89
CA PRO A 74 25.79 20.04 7.31
C PRO A 74 25.82 19.62 8.79
N GLN A 75 24.92 20.11 9.64
CA GLN A 75 24.81 19.61 11.03
C GLN A 75 24.11 18.25 11.12
N ALA A 76 23.18 17.96 10.19
CA ALA A 76 22.64 16.61 10.00
C ALA A 76 23.68 15.72 9.27
N ALA A 77 24.34 16.23 8.23
CA ALA A 77 25.33 15.48 7.45
C ALA A 77 26.60 15.09 8.24
N GLN A 78 27.06 15.88 9.22
CA GLN A 78 28.21 15.51 10.07
C GLN A 78 27.88 14.45 11.13
N GLN A 79 26.65 14.45 11.67
CA GLN A 79 26.19 13.33 12.48
C GLN A 79 25.98 12.08 11.64
N VAL A 80 25.45 12.22 10.42
CA VAL A 80 25.34 11.13 9.46
C VAL A 80 26.72 10.57 9.18
N THR A 81 27.71 11.35 8.76
CA THR A 81 29.04 10.82 8.36
C THR A 81 29.79 10.10 9.50
N ARG A 82 29.73 10.60 10.75
CA ARG A 82 30.30 9.89 11.92
C ARG A 82 29.51 8.64 12.29
N LYS A 83 28.19 8.63 12.13
CA LYS A 83 27.33 7.44 12.29
C LYS A 83 27.49 6.45 11.12
N THR A 84 27.78 6.93 9.91
CA THR A 84 27.97 6.12 8.68
C THR A 84 29.25 5.30 8.77
N GLN A 85 30.33 5.82 9.34
CA GLN A 85 31.58 5.06 9.52
C GLN A 85 31.47 3.93 10.56
N GLN A 86 30.50 3.97 11.48
CA GLN A 86 30.21 2.88 12.41
C GLN A 86 29.14 1.90 11.91
N ALA A 87 28.39 2.25 10.84
CA ALA A 87 27.29 1.46 10.28
C ALA A 87 27.49 1.02 8.82
N SER A 88 28.67 1.24 8.23
CA SER A 88 28.94 1.10 6.79
C SER A 88 28.96 -0.33 6.24
N SER A 89 28.66 -1.36 7.02
CA SER A 89 28.52 -2.73 6.52
C SER A 89 27.11 -3.08 6.02
N GLN A 90 26.12 -2.18 6.15
CA GLN A 90 24.71 -2.52 5.90
C GLN A 90 23.87 -1.42 5.21
N PHE A 91 24.50 -0.50 4.49
CA PHE A 91 23.80 0.61 3.81
C PHE A 91 23.19 0.16 2.46
N ASP A 92 21.89 -0.10 2.42
CA ASP A 92 21.13 -0.31 1.17
C ASP A 92 20.36 0.96 0.83
N LEU A 93 20.97 1.78 -0.04
CA LEU A 93 20.48 3.08 -0.53
C LEU A 93 19.00 3.11 -0.92
N ASN A 94 18.39 1.98 -1.31
CA ASN A 94 16.98 1.94 -1.70
C ASN A 94 16.01 1.73 -0.53
N GLU A 95 16.44 1.02 0.52
CA GLU A 95 15.60 0.77 1.71
C GLU A 95 15.55 2.01 2.59
N ASP A 96 16.72 2.58 2.89
CA ASP A 96 16.85 3.79 3.71
C ASP A 96 16.10 4.96 3.07
N LEU A 97 16.17 5.11 1.75
CA LEU A 97 15.44 6.16 1.03
C LEU A 97 13.91 5.97 1.08
N THR A 98 13.44 4.73 1.07
CA THR A 98 12.00 4.45 1.22
C THR A 98 11.53 4.84 2.63
N ARG A 99 12.34 4.54 3.65
CA ARG A 99 12.03 4.91 5.05
C ARG A 99 12.06 6.42 5.26
N ILE A 100 13.06 7.13 4.72
CA ILE A 100 13.12 8.60 4.74
C ILE A 100 11.86 9.24 4.12
N LEU A 101 11.36 8.68 3.01
CA LEU A 101 10.12 9.19 2.40
C LEU A 101 8.89 8.93 3.26
N ILE A 102 8.82 7.79 3.93
CA ILE A 102 7.74 7.45 4.85
C ILE A 102 7.80 8.36 6.08
N ASP A 103 9.00 8.62 6.61
CA ASP A 103 9.22 9.57 7.70
C ASP A 103 8.70 10.95 7.31
N GLN A 104 9.01 11.43 6.11
CA GLN A 104 8.48 12.71 5.63
C GLN A 104 6.95 12.72 5.56
N GLN A 105 6.32 11.67 5.02
CA GLN A 105 4.85 11.57 4.95
C GLN A 105 4.19 11.53 6.35
N LEU A 106 4.86 10.90 7.31
CA LEU A 106 4.43 10.87 8.72
C LEU A 106 4.60 12.25 9.37
N ASN A 107 5.74 12.91 9.17
CA ASN A 107 6.02 14.26 9.64
C ASN A 107 5.01 15.28 9.08
N ASP A 108 4.71 15.21 7.78
CA ASP A 108 3.72 16.06 7.09
C ASP A 108 2.30 15.92 7.69
N THR A 109 2.02 14.82 8.40
CA THR A 109 0.74 14.54 9.04
C THR A 109 0.78 14.64 10.58
N GLY A 110 1.87 15.19 11.14
CA GLY A 110 2.00 15.50 12.56
C GLY A 110 2.55 14.38 13.44
N TRP A 111 3.17 13.36 12.84
CA TRP A 111 3.91 12.31 13.55
C TRP A 111 5.41 12.64 13.56
N GLU A 112 6.03 12.73 14.74
CA GLU A 112 7.49 12.84 14.88
C GLU A 112 8.13 11.52 14.42
N ALA A 113 8.72 11.52 13.23
CA ALA A 113 9.30 10.36 12.58
C ALA A 113 10.74 10.64 12.10
N ASP A 114 11.65 9.77 12.48
CA ASP A 114 13.04 9.73 12.01
C ASP A 114 13.51 8.28 12.16
N SER A 115 13.39 7.49 11.10
CA SER A 115 13.76 6.07 11.13
C SER A 115 15.25 5.83 11.31
N LEU A 116 16.09 6.86 11.20
CA LEU A 116 17.51 6.75 11.52
C LEU A 116 17.71 6.87 13.03
N ASP A 117 17.10 7.84 13.72
CA ASP A 117 17.38 8.09 15.14
C ASP A 117 16.26 7.68 16.12
N LEU A 118 14.99 7.66 15.70
CA LEU A 118 13.83 7.21 16.47
C LEU A 118 13.55 5.72 16.29
N THR A 119 14.54 4.88 16.53
CA THR A 119 14.40 3.41 16.52
C THR A 119 14.35 2.83 17.93
N TYR A 120 13.63 1.71 18.11
CA TYR A 120 13.58 1.04 19.41
C TYR A 120 14.98 0.61 19.90
N CYS A 121 15.84 0.15 18.98
CA CYS A 121 17.19 -0.32 19.28
C CYS A 121 18.12 0.81 19.76
N LYS A 122 17.90 2.05 19.31
CA LYS A 122 18.57 3.27 19.80
C LYS A 122 17.98 3.83 21.10
N GLY A 123 16.94 3.19 21.64
CA GLY A 123 16.31 3.60 22.90
C GLY A 123 15.13 4.56 22.74
N ALA A 124 14.64 4.79 21.52
CA ALA A 124 13.44 5.60 21.33
C ALA A 124 12.23 4.94 22.00
N ARG A 125 11.47 5.72 22.75
CA ARG A 125 10.27 5.26 23.48
C ARG A 125 9.14 6.29 23.33
N PRO A 126 7.89 5.86 23.53
CA PRO A 126 6.75 6.77 23.54
C PRO A 126 6.87 7.78 24.68
N GLU A 127 6.39 8.99 24.46
CA GLU A 127 6.48 10.09 25.41
C GLU A 127 5.11 10.76 25.58
N LYS A 128 4.71 11.00 26.82
CA LYS A 128 3.44 11.69 27.10
C LYS A 128 3.41 13.06 26.41
N GLY A 129 2.34 13.32 25.66
CA GLY A 129 2.13 14.60 24.96
C GLY A 129 2.87 14.73 23.62
N LYS A 130 3.60 13.69 23.17
CA LYS A 130 4.22 13.65 21.84
C LYS A 130 3.58 12.57 20.97
N ASN A 131 3.44 12.86 19.68
CA ASN A 131 2.97 11.88 18.70
C ASN A 131 4.17 11.36 17.92
N LYS A 132 4.57 10.12 18.15
CA LYS A 132 5.81 9.55 17.58
C LYS A 132 5.55 8.38 16.67
N ALA A 133 6.28 8.29 15.57
CA ALA A 133 6.46 7.07 14.81
C ALA A 133 7.81 6.47 15.17
N ILE A 134 7.79 5.36 15.92
CA ILE A 134 9.02 4.70 16.38
C ILE A 134 9.28 3.49 15.50
N ALA A 135 10.46 3.46 14.88
CA ALA A 135 10.83 2.40 13.96
C ALA A 135 11.39 1.16 14.68
N GLU A 136 11.29 0.01 13.99
CA GLU A 136 11.87 -1.28 14.42
C GLU A 136 11.36 -1.77 15.78
N TRP A 137 10.08 -1.58 16.04
CA TRP A 137 9.48 -1.94 17.32
C TRP A 137 9.38 -3.47 17.47
N PRO A 138 9.88 -4.05 18.58
CA PRO A 138 9.88 -5.50 18.77
C PRO A 138 8.47 -6.04 18.98
N THR A 139 8.25 -7.25 18.49
CA THR A 139 7.01 -8.00 18.73
C THR A 139 7.25 -9.14 19.72
N SER A 140 6.19 -9.86 20.09
CA SER A 140 6.27 -11.08 20.91
C SER A 140 7.08 -12.20 20.26
N LYS A 141 7.38 -12.12 18.97
CA LYS A 141 8.20 -13.11 18.26
C LYS A 141 9.63 -12.58 18.06
N PRO A 142 10.65 -13.38 18.43
CA PRO A 142 12.04 -12.99 18.19
C PRO A 142 12.30 -12.72 16.71
N LYS A 143 13.06 -11.65 16.41
CA LYS A 143 13.43 -11.22 15.04
C LYS A 143 12.28 -10.77 14.14
N GLU A 144 11.06 -10.65 14.67
CA GLU A 144 9.95 -9.99 13.98
C GLU A 144 9.76 -8.61 14.60
N ASN A 145 10.23 -7.57 13.92
CA ASN A 145 10.00 -6.18 14.33
C ASN A 145 9.00 -5.53 13.37
N ALA A 146 8.08 -4.75 13.90
CA ALA A 146 7.26 -3.87 13.09
C ALA A 146 8.13 -2.75 12.50
N ASP A 147 7.87 -2.36 11.24
CA ASP A 147 8.63 -1.28 10.61
C ASP A 147 8.44 0.03 11.38
N TYR A 148 7.18 0.40 11.70
CA TYR A 148 6.88 1.46 12.65
C TYR A 148 5.69 1.12 13.55
N VAL A 149 5.69 1.72 14.73
CA VAL A 149 4.51 1.84 15.59
C VAL A 149 4.25 3.33 15.85
N LEU A 150 3.01 3.74 15.62
CA LEU A 150 2.55 5.12 15.85
C LEU A 150 1.99 5.23 17.27
N PHE A 151 2.54 6.16 18.04
CA PHE A 151 2.17 6.41 19.42
C PHE A 151 1.59 7.79 19.60
N ALA A 152 0.32 7.87 20.01
CA ALA A 152 -0.30 9.10 20.46
C ALA A 152 -0.05 9.23 21.97
N GLY A 153 0.97 9.99 22.37
CA GLY A 153 1.46 9.99 23.73
C GLY A 153 2.07 8.64 24.11
N LEU A 154 1.43 7.95 25.06
CA LEU A 154 1.84 6.60 25.51
C LEU A 154 0.99 5.48 24.91
N ILE A 155 0.07 5.82 24.00
CA ILE A 155 -0.91 4.88 23.44
C ILE A 155 -0.44 4.43 22.06
N PRO A 156 -0.19 3.11 21.82
CA PRO A 156 0.10 2.60 20.49
C PRO A 156 -1.18 2.56 19.66
N VAL A 157 -1.33 3.46 18.70
CA VAL A 157 -2.57 3.59 17.91
C VAL A 157 -2.50 2.90 16.56
N ALA A 158 -1.32 2.78 15.95
CA ALA A 158 -1.21 2.11 14.65
C ALA A 158 0.09 1.35 14.45
N ILE A 159 0.03 0.30 13.63
CA ILE A 159 1.19 -0.39 13.07
C ILE A 159 1.36 0.06 11.62
N VAL A 160 2.59 0.34 11.17
CA VAL A 160 2.90 0.60 9.77
C VAL A 160 3.88 -0.44 9.26
N GLU A 161 3.53 -1.12 8.18
CA GLU A 161 4.42 -1.98 7.40
C GLU A 161 5.00 -1.20 6.20
N ALA A 162 6.31 -1.15 6.07
CA ALA A 162 7.02 -0.49 4.98
C ALA A 162 7.57 -1.54 4.00
N LYS A 163 7.33 -1.37 2.71
CA LYS A 163 7.91 -2.25 1.68
C LYS A 163 8.54 -1.48 0.53
N ARG A 164 9.61 -2.08 0.00
CA ARG A 164 10.29 -1.61 -1.21
C ARG A 164 9.34 -1.64 -2.41
N LYS A 165 9.70 -0.82 -3.40
CA LYS A 165 9.03 -0.70 -4.71
C LYS A 165 8.87 -2.06 -5.41
N ARG A 166 7.68 -2.32 -5.99
CA ARG A 166 7.22 -3.49 -6.79
C ARG A 166 6.39 -4.56 -6.06
N VAL A 167 6.05 -4.36 -4.81
CA VAL A 167 5.12 -5.26 -4.10
C VAL A 167 3.73 -4.64 -4.07
N ASN A 168 2.68 -5.45 -4.28
CA ASN A 168 1.31 -5.03 -4.01
C ASN A 168 1.20 -4.68 -2.52
N ILE A 169 0.99 -3.39 -2.25
CA ILE A 169 1.04 -2.87 -0.89
C ILE A 169 -0.24 -3.22 -0.12
N ALA A 170 -1.36 -3.43 -0.84
CA ALA A 170 -2.60 -3.92 -0.24
C ALA A 170 -2.38 -5.27 0.47
N ASP A 171 -1.54 -6.13 -0.11
CA ASP A 171 -1.20 -7.46 0.42
C ASP A 171 -0.30 -7.43 1.65
N ARG A 172 0.11 -6.24 2.11
CA ARG A 172 0.95 -6.07 3.30
C ARG A 172 0.17 -5.65 4.54
N ILE A 173 -1.12 -5.33 4.40
CA ILE A 173 -2.01 -5.13 5.55
C ILE A 173 -2.05 -6.36 6.49
N PRO A 174 -2.14 -7.62 6.01
CA PRO A 174 -2.08 -8.79 6.89
C PRO A 174 -0.81 -8.90 7.74
N GLN A 175 0.30 -8.34 7.26
CA GLN A 175 1.56 -8.29 7.99
C GLN A 175 1.49 -7.28 9.15
N ALA A 176 0.96 -6.08 8.90
CA ALA A 176 0.69 -5.09 9.95
C ALA A 176 -0.33 -5.61 10.99
N GLU A 177 -1.37 -6.32 10.54
CA GLU A 177 -2.32 -7.02 11.42
C GLU A 177 -1.65 -8.07 12.30
N ARG A 178 -0.73 -8.86 11.73
CA ARG A 178 0.05 -9.84 12.49
C ARG A 178 0.84 -9.15 13.60
N TYR A 179 1.50 -8.04 13.31
CA TYR A 179 2.23 -7.27 14.30
C TYR A 179 1.32 -6.61 15.34
N SER A 180 0.12 -6.16 14.97
CA SER A 180 -0.88 -5.67 15.93
C SER A 180 -1.28 -6.73 16.96
N ARG A 181 -1.41 -8.01 16.55
CA ARG A 181 -1.64 -9.13 17.49
C ARG A 181 -0.45 -9.40 18.41
N GLN A 182 0.76 -9.20 17.89
CA GLN A 182 2.01 -9.56 18.57
C GLN A 182 2.60 -8.39 19.38
N LEU A 183 1.99 -7.21 19.36
CA LEU A 183 2.49 -6.07 20.15
C LEU A 183 2.43 -6.44 21.64
N ILE A 184 3.57 -6.26 22.31
CA ILE A 184 3.67 -6.44 23.76
C ILE A 184 3.33 -5.10 24.42
N VAL A 185 2.17 -5.02 25.08
CA VAL A 185 1.81 -3.86 25.92
C VAL A 185 2.43 -4.08 27.29
N THR A 186 3.47 -3.31 27.61
CA THR A 186 4.14 -3.31 28.93
C THR A 186 3.57 -2.19 29.81
N ASP A 187 3.91 -2.17 31.10
CA ASP A 187 3.40 -1.19 32.08
C ASP A 187 3.66 0.27 31.70
N ASN A 188 4.64 0.53 30.84
CA ASN A 188 4.99 1.88 30.36
C ASN A 188 4.11 2.36 29.19
N LEU A 189 3.26 1.49 28.64
CA LEU A 189 2.34 1.81 27.56
C LEU A 189 0.91 1.86 28.08
N GLN A 190 0.12 2.77 27.54
CA GLN A 190 -1.31 2.80 27.78
C GLN A 190 -2.00 1.96 26.70
N PRO A 191 -2.92 1.05 27.06
CA PRO A 191 -3.64 0.27 26.05
C PRO A 191 -4.51 1.20 25.20
N ALA A 192 -4.55 0.95 23.89
CA ALA A 192 -5.37 1.73 22.95
C ALA A 192 -6.88 1.43 23.03
N GLY A 193 -7.23 0.35 23.72
CA GLY A 193 -8.61 -0.09 23.90
C GLY A 193 -8.74 -0.91 25.18
N GLN A 194 -9.76 -1.77 25.25
CA GLN A 194 -9.93 -2.67 26.38
C GLN A 194 -8.72 -3.62 26.54
N ASN A 195 -8.48 -4.12 27.76
CA ASN A 195 -7.31 -4.95 28.09
C ASN A 195 -7.09 -6.16 27.14
N THR A 196 -8.18 -6.75 26.61
CA THR A 196 -8.09 -7.88 25.68
C THR A 196 -7.81 -7.45 24.24
N GLY A 197 -8.13 -6.21 23.85
CA GLY A 197 -8.05 -5.70 22.48
C GLY A 197 -9.34 -5.93 21.69
N TRP A 198 -9.24 -5.91 20.35
CA TRP A 198 -10.37 -6.12 19.43
C TRP A 198 -10.29 -7.50 18.79
N THR A 199 -11.42 -8.20 18.65
CA THR A 199 -11.46 -9.54 18.06
C THR A 199 -11.03 -9.50 16.59
N ASP A 200 -10.17 -10.42 16.15
CA ASP A 200 -9.74 -10.49 14.76
C ASP A 200 -10.63 -11.34 13.84
N GLY A 201 -11.69 -11.94 14.41
CA GLY A 201 -12.60 -12.86 13.70
C GLY A 201 -12.04 -14.26 13.47
N GLN A 202 -10.83 -14.57 13.97
CA GLN A 202 -10.13 -15.86 13.81
C GLN A 202 -9.74 -16.46 15.18
N GLY A 203 -10.32 -15.97 16.26
CA GLY A 203 -10.02 -16.40 17.64
C GLY A 203 -8.83 -15.67 18.29
N GLY A 204 -8.23 -14.69 17.61
CA GLY A 204 -7.20 -13.81 18.13
C GLY A 204 -7.73 -12.41 18.48
N HIS A 205 -6.82 -11.57 18.99
CA HIS A 205 -7.14 -10.17 19.33
C HIS A 205 -6.02 -9.22 18.87
N PHE A 206 -6.42 -8.12 18.24
CA PHE A 206 -5.56 -6.99 17.91
C PHE A 206 -5.32 -6.13 19.15
N LYS A 207 -4.06 -5.79 19.43
CA LYS A 207 -3.70 -4.87 20.53
C LYS A 207 -3.65 -3.41 20.10
N VAL A 208 -3.55 -3.18 18.79
CA VAL A 208 -3.48 -1.86 18.17
C VAL A 208 -4.64 -1.71 17.16
N PRO A 209 -5.40 -0.61 17.20
CA PRO A 209 -6.64 -0.49 16.44
C PRO A 209 -6.46 -0.25 14.95
N PHE A 210 -5.30 0.22 14.49
CA PHE A 210 -5.11 0.58 13.09
C PHE A 210 -3.89 -0.10 12.47
N ALA A 211 -4.03 -0.52 11.21
CA ALA A 211 -2.94 -1.09 10.42
C ALA A 211 -2.76 -0.30 9.12
N PHE A 212 -1.52 0.03 8.83
CA PHE A 212 -1.10 0.66 7.59
C PHE A 212 -0.08 -0.20 6.86
N ALA A 213 -0.08 -0.08 5.53
CA ALA A 213 0.99 -0.55 4.68
C ALA A 213 1.37 0.54 3.67
N CYS A 214 2.65 0.83 3.50
CA CYS A 214 3.10 1.89 2.59
C CYS A 214 4.43 1.57 1.89
N ASN A 215 4.72 2.31 0.82
CA ASN A 215 5.96 2.15 0.05
C ASN A 215 6.64 3.48 -0.30
N GLY A 216 6.31 4.55 0.42
CA GLY A 216 6.85 5.90 0.25
C GLY A 216 6.47 6.60 -1.06
N ARG A 217 5.73 5.95 -1.97
CA ARG A 217 5.28 6.57 -3.23
C ARG A 217 4.06 7.47 -2.99
N PRO A 218 3.88 8.51 -3.82
CA PRO A 218 2.60 9.20 -3.93
C PRO A 218 1.48 8.23 -4.27
N PHE A 219 0.28 8.54 -3.79
CA PHE A 219 -0.91 7.80 -4.17
C PHE A 219 -1.28 8.05 -5.63
N ILE A 220 -1.42 6.97 -6.40
CA ILE A 220 -1.89 6.99 -7.79
C ILE A 220 -3.18 6.18 -7.84
N LYS A 221 -4.32 6.83 -8.10
CA LYS A 221 -5.66 6.21 -7.99
C LYS A 221 -5.79 4.94 -8.83
N GLN A 222 -5.23 4.95 -10.05
CA GLN A 222 -5.25 3.86 -11.02
C GLN A 222 -4.42 2.66 -10.57
N LEU A 223 -3.46 2.88 -9.66
CA LEU A 223 -2.55 1.87 -9.12
C LEU A 223 -2.58 1.87 -7.60
N ALA A 224 -3.78 2.05 -7.05
CA ALA A 224 -3.98 2.15 -5.61
C ALA A 224 -3.34 0.96 -4.89
N GLU A 225 -3.47 -0.25 -5.41
CA GLU A 225 -2.87 -1.47 -4.83
C GLU A 225 -1.33 -1.51 -4.89
N LEU A 226 -0.69 -0.76 -5.79
CA LEU A 226 0.76 -0.79 -5.99
C LEU A 226 1.48 0.45 -5.44
N SER A 227 0.75 1.49 -5.02
CA SER A 227 1.32 2.80 -4.67
C SER A 227 0.61 3.45 -3.49
N GLY A 228 1.34 4.28 -2.75
CA GLY A 228 0.78 5.06 -1.66
C GLY A 228 0.66 4.26 -0.37
N ILE A 229 -0.45 4.50 0.32
CA ILE A 229 -0.73 4.01 1.67
C ILE A 229 -2.03 3.21 1.63
N TRP A 230 -2.03 2.02 2.23
CA TRP A 230 -3.24 1.28 2.56
C TRP A 230 -3.49 1.33 4.05
N PHE A 231 -4.76 1.26 4.41
CA PHE A 231 -5.23 1.37 5.77
C PHE A 231 -6.35 0.37 6.04
N ARG A 232 -6.35 -0.19 7.24
CA ARG A 232 -7.48 -0.93 7.80
C ARG A 232 -7.69 -0.53 9.25
N ASP A 233 -8.95 -0.29 9.58
CA ASP A 233 -9.42 -0.20 10.96
C ASP A 233 -9.70 -1.62 11.49
N LEU A 234 -9.00 -2.02 12.54
CA LEU A 234 -9.03 -3.37 13.11
C LEU A 234 -10.03 -3.52 14.25
N ARG A 235 -10.77 -2.47 14.60
CA ARG A 235 -11.70 -2.48 15.73
C ARG A 235 -12.95 -3.34 15.47
N SER A 236 -13.22 -3.65 14.21
CA SER A 236 -14.25 -4.58 13.78
C SER A 236 -13.74 -5.44 12.62
N PRO A 237 -13.95 -6.77 12.63
CA PRO A 237 -13.61 -7.63 11.50
C PRO A 237 -14.29 -7.22 10.18
N ALA A 238 -15.45 -6.56 10.26
CA ALA A 238 -16.22 -6.09 9.11
C ALA A 238 -15.57 -4.91 8.37
N ASN A 239 -14.62 -4.22 9.01
CA ASN A 239 -13.92 -3.10 8.40
C ASN A 239 -12.99 -3.58 7.28
N LEU A 240 -13.17 -3.01 6.09
CA LEU A 240 -12.40 -3.34 4.90
C LEU A 240 -11.12 -2.50 4.82
N ARG A 241 -10.05 -3.10 4.28
CA ARG A 241 -8.84 -2.38 3.91
C ARG A 241 -9.11 -1.47 2.70
N ARG A 242 -8.55 -0.25 2.70
CA ARG A 242 -8.72 0.74 1.63
C ARG A 242 -7.46 1.56 1.41
N PRO A 243 -7.22 2.09 0.20
CA PRO A 243 -6.14 3.03 -0.05
C PRO A 243 -6.42 4.40 0.58
N LEU A 244 -5.36 5.14 0.88
CA LEU A 244 -5.36 6.52 1.35
C LEU A 244 -4.42 7.38 0.51
N GLN A 245 -4.73 8.68 0.44
CA GLN A 245 -3.84 9.68 -0.15
C GLN A 245 -2.67 10.00 0.78
N ASN A 246 -2.94 10.16 2.08
CA ASN A 246 -1.98 10.50 3.12
C ASN A 246 -2.26 9.67 4.38
N PHE A 247 -1.30 9.63 5.31
CA PHE A 247 -1.56 9.08 6.65
C PHE A 247 -2.63 9.89 7.38
N HIS A 248 -3.34 9.23 8.30
CA HIS A 248 -4.20 9.95 9.24
C HIS A 248 -3.34 10.71 10.25
N THR A 249 -3.81 11.88 10.66
CA THR A 249 -3.18 12.65 11.74
C THR A 249 -3.38 11.93 13.09
N PRO A 250 -2.56 12.23 14.12
CA PRO A 250 -2.74 11.66 15.46
C PRO A 250 -4.15 11.88 16.03
N GLY A 251 -4.65 13.12 15.94
CA GLY A 251 -6.02 13.44 16.37
C GLY A 251 -7.07 12.70 15.53
N GLY A 252 -6.88 12.64 14.20
CA GLY A 252 -7.81 11.95 13.32
C GLY A 252 -7.94 10.46 13.62
N LEU A 253 -6.89 9.79 14.08
CA LEU A 253 -6.98 8.39 14.54
C LEU A 253 -7.66 8.24 15.90
N LEU A 254 -7.51 9.21 16.80
CA LEU A 254 -8.14 9.18 18.12
C LEU A 254 -9.65 9.47 18.04
N ASP A 255 -10.08 10.25 17.05
CA ASP A 255 -11.47 10.66 16.85
C ASP A 255 -12.27 9.71 15.91
N LEU A 256 -11.58 8.78 15.26
CA LEU A 256 -12.13 7.80 14.30
C LEU A 256 -13.03 6.78 15.01
#